data_AF-A0A966R4D4-F1
#
_entry.id   AF-A0A966R4D4-F1
#
_cell.length_a   1.000
_cell.length_b   1.000
_cell.length_c   1.000
_cell.angle_alpha   90.00
_cell.angle_beta   90.00
_cell.angle_gamma   90.00
#
_symmetry.space_group_name_H-M   'P 1'
#
loop_
_entity.id
_entity.type
_entity.pdbx_description
1 polymer ?
#
loop_
_entity_poly.entity_id
_entity_poly.type
_entity_poly.pdbx_seq_one_letter_code
_entity_poly.pdbx_strand_id
1 'polypeptide(L)'
;MMQTTLIAILLLVDAGLIYAFWQFSRRRTIEADVVSELADERRQIEDLRTSVRREIAEGQARMREVSDRVSRMAVEAEQEVKGSGSVMREEVEKVLSGFGGTLQGPLAELAARQEQVLGLLRKLESERNLLRKLLARAEMMCKALDEKAPFEEVMSEMREKKYTDARSLLAQGNSVPKVAVEVDLSEAEVRLLAGIAASSGKSL
;
A
#
# COMPACT_ATOMS: atom_id res chain seq x y z
N MET A 1 -2.63 123.62 44.31
CA MET A 1 -2.05 122.32 44.71
C MET A 1 -3.09 121.23 44.97
N MET A 2 -4.31 121.52 45.46
CA MET A 2 -5.36 120.47 45.65
C MET A 2 -5.98 119.92 44.35
N GLN A 3 -6.07 120.69 43.28
CA GLN A 3 -6.64 120.21 42.01
C GLN A 3 -5.70 119.21 41.29
N THR A 4 -4.39 119.40 41.39
CA THR A 4 -3.39 118.51 40.77
C THR A 4 -3.30 117.15 41.46
N THR A 5 -3.49 117.09 42.79
CA THR A 5 -3.52 115.82 43.53
C THR A 5 -4.79 115.02 43.23
N LEU A 6 -5.94 115.67 43.06
CA LEU A 6 -7.19 115.02 42.66
C LEU A 6 -7.11 114.39 41.27
N ILE A 7 -6.52 115.09 40.30
CA ILE A 7 -6.30 114.56 38.94
C ILE A 7 -5.33 113.38 38.95
N ALA A 8 -4.27 113.44 39.76
CA ALA A 8 -3.30 112.35 39.88
C ALA A 8 -3.91 111.08 40.50
N ILE A 9 -4.79 111.22 41.50
CA ILE A 9 -5.51 110.09 42.11
C ILE A 9 -6.50 109.49 41.11
N LEU A 10 -7.22 110.32 40.36
CA LEU A 10 -8.16 109.85 39.32
C LEU A 10 -7.43 109.02 38.25
N LEU A 11 -6.28 109.51 37.77
CA LEU A 11 -5.44 108.77 36.81
C LEU A 11 -4.93 107.44 37.35
N LEU A 12 -4.59 107.36 38.64
CA LEU A 12 -4.18 106.12 39.29
C LEU A 12 -5.34 105.11 39.41
N VAL A 13 -6.55 105.59 39.72
CA VAL A 13 -7.75 104.75 39.77
C VAL A 13 -8.12 104.24 38.38
N ASP A 14 -8.09 105.11 37.36
CA ASP A 14 -8.36 104.72 35.98
C ASP A 14 -7.32 103.73 35.45
N ALA A 15 -6.03 103.95 35.73
CA ALA A 15 -4.97 103.00 35.38
C ALA A 15 -5.15 101.65 36.10
N GLY A 16 -5.57 101.67 37.37
CA GLY A 16 -5.89 100.46 38.14
C GLY A 16 -7.08 99.69 37.57
N LEU A 17 -8.15 100.39 37.16
CA LEU A 17 -9.33 99.80 36.54
C LEU A 17 -9.01 99.22 35.16
N ILE A 18 -8.21 99.92 34.34
CA ILE A 18 -7.76 99.41 33.04
C ILE A 18 -6.89 98.16 33.22
N TYR A 19 -5.98 98.16 34.21
CA TYR A 19 -5.16 96.98 34.51
C TYR A 19 -5.99 95.79 34.98
N ALA A 20 -6.96 96.01 35.88
CA ALA A 20 -7.87 94.97 36.36
C ALA A 20 -8.75 94.43 35.22
N PHE A 21 -9.29 95.31 34.36
CA PHE A 21 -10.07 94.91 33.18
C PHE A 21 -9.22 94.12 32.18
N TRP A 22 -7.98 94.54 31.93
CA TRP A 22 -7.06 93.82 31.07
C TRP A 22 -6.72 92.43 31.63
N GLN A 23 -6.45 92.33 32.94
CA GLN A 23 -6.16 91.04 33.57
C GLN A 23 -7.39 90.11 33.56
N PHE A 24 -8.59 90.65 33.78
CA PHE A 24 -9.84 89.88 33.74
C PHE A 24 -10.18 89.43 32.30
N SER A 25 -9.99 90.30 31.32
CA SER A 25 -10.17 89.97 29.90
C SER A 25 -9.19 88.88 29.46
N ARG A 26 -7.91 88.99 29.85
CA ARG A 26 -6.88 87.98 29.57
C ARG A 26 -7.17 86.61 30.20
N ARG A 27 -7.76 86.58 31.41
CA ARG A 27 -8.20 85.32 32.03
C ARG A 27 -9.36 84.68 31.26
N ARG A 28 -10.34 85.49 30.83
CA ARG A 28 -11.46 85.00 30.01
C ARG A 28 -11.02 84.47 28.64
N THR A 29 -10.02 85.09 28.00
CA THR A 29 -9.51 84.57 26.73
C THR A 29 -8.80 83.23 26.91
N ILE A 30 -8.00 83.07 27.97
CA ILE A 30 -7.30 81.80 28.25
C ILE A 30 -8.32 80.68 28.57
N GLU A 31 -9.35 80.97 29.37
CA GLU A 31 -10.42 79.99 29.64
C GLU A 31 -11.22 79.65 28.38
N ALA A 32 -11.47 80.62 27.50
CA ALA A 32 -12.15 80.38 26.23
C ALA A 32 -11.31 79.53 25.27
N ASP A 33 -10.00 79.75 25.20
CA ASP A 33 -9.07 78.98 24.36
C ASP A 33 -8.93 77.53 24.85
N VAL A 34 -8.85 77.30 26.16
CA VAL A 34 -8.82 75.92 26.71
C VAL A 34 -10.14 75.19 26.46
N VAL A 35 -11.28 75.89 26.54
CA VAL A 35 -12.59 75.29 26.26
C VAL A 35 -12.75 74.97 24.77
N SER A 36 -12.21 75.79 23.86
CA SER A 36 -12.25 75.50 22.43
C SER A 36 -11.34 74.32 22.06
N GLU A 37 -10.12 74.26 22.62
CA GLU A 37 -9.21 73.11 22.45
C GLU A 37 -9.86 71.81 22.96
N LEU A 38 -10.45 71.82 24.16
CA LEU A 38 -11.17 70.65 24.70
C LEU A 38 -12.40 70.26 23.85
N ALA A 39 -13.07 71.23 23.23
CA ALA A 39 -14.19 70.96 22.33
C ALA A 39 -13.71 70.30 21.03
N ASP A 40 -12.58 70.73 20.50
CA ASP A 40 -11.97 70.15 19.30
C ASP A 40 -11.40 68.75 19.58
N GLU A 41 -10.75 68.53 20.72
CA GLU A 41 -10.33 67.18 21.15
C GLU A 41 -11.52 66.23 21.31
N ARG A 42 -12.62 66.70 21.91
CA ARG A 42 -13.84 65.89 22.02
C ARG A 42 -14.42 65.51 20.67
N ARG A 43 -14.43 66.43 19.70
CA ARG A 43 -14.85 66.13 18.32
C ARG A 43 -13.95 65.09 17.68
N GLN A 44 -12.63 65.23 17.80
CA GLN A 44 -11.68 64.24 17.28
C GLN A 44 -11.88 62.86 17.90
N ILE A 45 -12.12 62.78 19.21
CA ILE A 45 -12.42 61.51 19.89
C ILE A 45 -13.73 60.90 19.37
N GLU A 46 -14.75 61.72 19.12
CA GLU A 46 -16.02 61.27 18.59
C GLU A 46 -15.89 60.77 17.13
N ASP A 47 -15.13 61.48 16.30
CA ASP A 47 -14.79 61.08 14.94
C ASP A 47 -13.97 59.77 14.92
N LEU A 48 -12.97 59.64 15.80
CA LEU A 48 -12.21 58.39 15.95
C LEU A 48 -13.11 57.24 16.41
N ARG A 49 -14.01 57.50 17.37
CA ARG A 49 -14.94 56.47 17.88
C ARG A 49 -15.91 56.01 16.81
N THR A 50 -16.43 56.92 16.00
CA THR A 50 -17.33 56.58 14.89
C THR A 50 -16.58 55.85 13.78
N SER A 51 -15.36 56.27 13.45
CA SER A 51 -14.48 55.57 12.50
C SER A 51 -14.16 54.15 12.94
N VAL A 52 -13.71 53.96 14.18
CA VAL A 52 -13.41 52.62 14.73
C VAL A 52 -14.65 51.74 14.75
N ARG A 53 -15.82 52.27 15.12
CA ARG A 53 -17.08 51.51 15.05
C ARG A 53 -17.42 51.08 13.63
N ARG A 54 -17.18 51.95 12.65
CA ARG A 54 -17.39 51.66 11.23
C ARG A 54 -16.44 50.56 10.76
N GLU A 55 -15.16 50.67 11.08
CA GLU A 55 -14.15 49.65 10.74
C GLU A 55 -14.44 48.29 11.39
N ILE A 56 -14.88 48.28 12.66
CA ILE A 56 -15.29 47.03 13.32
C ILE A 56 -16.49 46.41 12.61
N ALA A 57 -17.50 47.21 12.26
CA ALA A 57 -18.68 46.72 11.54
C ALA A 57 -18.31 46.16 10.15
N GLU A 58 -17.46 46.86 9.40
CA GLU A 58 -16.95 46.40 8.11
C GLU A 58 -16.10 45.13 8.25
N GLY A 59 -15.23 45.07 9.27
CA GLY A 59 -14.42 43.89 9.57
C GLY A 59 -15.27 42.67 9.92
N GLN A 60 -16.32 42.86 10.73
CA GLN A 60 -17.28 41.80 11.05
C GLN A 60 -18.05 41.33 9.82
N ALA A 61 -18.46 42.24 8.94
CA ALA A 61 -19.13 41.89 7.68
C ALA A 61 -18.22 41.05 6.78
N ARG A 62 -16.95 41.47 6.60
CA ARG A 62 -15.95 40.72 5.85
C ARG A 62 -15.66 39.36 6.47
N MET A 63 -15.56 39.27 7.79
CA MET A 63 -15.31 38.01 8.48
C MET A 63 -16.45 37.02 8.29
N ARG A 64 -17.71 37.49 8.33
CA ARG A 64 -18.88 36.66 8.00
C ARG A 64 -18.84 36.19 6.55
N GLU A 65 -18.52 37.09 5.61
CA GLU A 65 -18.43 36.73 4.20
C GLU A 65 -17.34 35.67 3.95
N VAL A 66 -16.16 35.83 4.55
CA VAL A 66 -15.06 34.86 4.44
C VAL A 66 -15.48 33.53 5.08
N SER A 67 -16.12 33.55 6.25
CA SER A 67 -16.64 32.36 6.90
C SER A 67 -17.63 31.61 5.99
N ASP A 68 -18.59 32.33 5.40
CA ASP A 68 -19.59 31.74 4.50
C ASP A 68 -18.97 31.19 3.21
N ARG A 69 -17.89 31.81 2.70
CA ARG A 69 -17.14 31.29 1.56
C ARG A 69 -16.38 30.02 1.94
N VAL A 70 -15.69 30.00 3.08
CA VAL A 70 -14.95 28.82 3.56
C VAL A 70 -15.90 27.66 3.81
N SER A 71 -17.07 27.90 4.42
CA SER A 71 -18.08 26.86 4.62
C SER A 71 -18.59 26.28 3.30
N ARG A 72 -18.83 27.11 2.28
CA ARG A 72 -19.22 26.64 0.94
C ARG A 72 -18.12 25.81 0.27
N MET A 73 -16.88 26.30 0.30
CA MET A 73 -15.74 25.57 -0.24
C MET A 73 -15.53 24.22 0.45
N ALA A 74 -15.74 24.14 1.77
CA ALA A 74 -15.63 22.89 2.51
C ALA A 74 -16.70 21.86 2.07
N VAL A 75 -17.95 22.32 1.84
CA VAL A 75 -19.03 21.46 1.35
C VAL A 75 -18.77 21.00 -0.09
N GLU A 76 -18.32 21.90 -0.96
CA GLU A 76 -17.95 21.57 -2.35
C GLU A 76 -16.81 20.54 -2.40
N ALA A 77 -15.75 20.75 -1.60
CA ALA A 77 -14.64 19.82 -1.50
C ALA A 77 -15.06 18.45 -0.94
N GLU A 78 -15.93 18.42 0.07
CA GLU A 78 -16.46 17.16 0.61
C GLU A 78 -17.28 16.39 -0.43
N GLN A 79 -18.10 17.11 -1.21
CA GLN A 79 -18.89 16.53 -2.28
C GLN A 79 -18.01 16.00 -3.43
N GLU A 80 -16.98 16.74 -3.81
CA GLU A 80 -16.01 16.32 -4.84
C GLU A 80 -15.21 15.09 -4.40
N VAL A 81 -14.77 15.04 -3.14
CA VAL A 81 -14.05 13.89 -2.59
C VAL A 81 -14.96 12.66 -2.53
N LYS A 82 -16.22 12.81 -2.10
CA LYS A 82 -17.19 11.71 -2.08
C LYS A 82 -17.50 11.21 -3.50
N GLY A 83 -17.73 12.12 -4.45
CA GLY A 83 -17.99 11.78 -5.85
C GLY A 83 -16.80 11.09 -6.51
N SER A 84 -15.60 11.64 -6.36
CA SER A 84 -14.35 11.06 -6.87
C SER A 84 -14.07 9.70 -6.24
N GLY A 85 -14.32 9.55 -4.94
CA GLY A 85 -14.17 8.27 -4.23
C GLY A 85 -15.09 7.19 -4.77
N SER A 86 -16.35 7.50 -5.09
CA SER A 86 -17.27 6.54 -5.71
C SER A 86 -16.84 6.13 -7.11
N VAL A 87 -16.43 7.10 -7.95
CA VAL A 87 -15.98 6.82 -9.33
C VAL A 87 -14.71 5.99 -9.32
N MET A 88 -13.75 6.32 -8.45
CA MET A 88 -12.50 5.56 -8.34
C MET A 88 -12.76 4.13 -7.86
N ARG A 89 -13.70 3.93 -6.94
CA ARG A 89 -14.09 2.60 -6.48
C ARG A 89 -14.72 1.77 -7.60
N GLU A 90 -15.63 2.37 -8.37
CA GLU A 90 -16.27 1.72 -9.51
C GLU A 90 -15.24 1.32 -10.58
N GLU A 91 -14.29 2.22 -10.88
CA GLU A 91 -13.26 1.95 -11.89
C GLU A 91 -12.28 0.87 -11.44
N VAL A 92 -11.90 0.86 -10.16
CA VAL A 92 -11.09 -0.23 -9.58
C VAL A 92 -11.82 -1.56 -9.65
N GLU A 93 -13.12 -1.59 -9.38
CA GLU A 93 -13.93 -2.82 -9.47
C GLU A 93 -14.05 -3.33 -10.91
N LYS A 94 -14.23 -2.43 -11.90
CA LYS A 94 -14.21 -2.76 -13.33
C LYS A 94 -12.86 -3.34 -13.75
N VAL A 95 -11.76 -2.74 -13.30
CA VAL A 95 -10.41 -3.24 -13.60
C VAL A 95 -10.20 -4.61 -12.97
N LEU A 96 -10.54 -4.80 -11.69
CA LEU A 96 -10.38 -6.09 -11.01
C LEU A 96 -11.24 -7.20 -11.63
N SER A 97 -12.50 -6.91 -11.96
CA SER A 97 -13.38 -7.88 -12.63
C SER A 97 -12.91 -8.18 -14.06
N GLY A 98 -12.43 -7.16 -14.79
CA GLY A 98 -11.83 -7.32 -16.11
C GLY A 98 -10.57 -8.19 -16.08
N PHE A 99 -9.65 -7.95 -15.14
CA PHE A 99 -8.45 -8.79 -14.95
C PHE A 99 -8.81 -10.21 -14.50
N GLY A 100 -9.75 -10.36 -13.58
CA GLY A 100 -10.23 -11.66 -13.12
C GLY A 100 -10.75 -12.51 -14.29
N GLY A 101 -11.65 -11.95 -15.11
CA GLY A 101 -12.20 -12.65 -16.27
C GLY A 101 -11.18 -12.92 -17.37
N THR A 102 -10.31 -11.95 -17.68
CA THR A 102 -9.33 -12.08 -18.78
C THR A 102 -8.17 -13.00 -18.44
N LEU A 103 -7.74 -13.07 -17.18
CA LEU A 103 -6.61 -13.92 -16.77
C LEU A 103 -7.03 -15.35 -16.42
N GLN A 104 -8.26 -15.56 -15.92
CA GLN A 104 -8.69 -16.87 -15.46
C GLN A 104 -8.74 -17.92 -16.60
N GLY A 105 -9.19 -17.52 -17.80
CA GLY A 105 -9.21 -18.41 -18.97
C GLY A 105 -7.81 -18.87 -19.41
N PRO A 106 -6.89 -17.95 -19.73
CA PRO A 106 -5.52 -18.28 -20.11
C PRO A 106 -4.75 -19.06 -19.03
N LEU A 107 -4.96 -18.75 -17.74
CA LEU A 107 -4.32 -19.50 -16.65
C LEU A 107 -4.86 -20.94 -16.55
N ALA A 108 -6.16 -21.13 -16.73
CA ALA A 108 -6.75 -22.48 -16.77
C ALA A 108 -6.24 -23.28 -17.98
N GLU A 109 -6.13 -22.64 -19.14
CA GLU A 109 -5.56 -23.26 -20.34
C GLU A 109 -4.08 -23.62 -20.16
N LEU A 110 -3.29 -22.72 -19.55
CA LEU A 110 -1.88 -22.96 -19.25
C LEU A 110 -1.72 -24.14 -18.27
N ALA A 111 -2.54 -24.21 -17.22
CA ALA A 111 -2.54 -25.31 -16.27
C ALA A 111 -2.88 -26.65 -16.96
N ALA A 112 -3.89 -26.67 -17.83
CA ALA A 112 -4.24 -27.86 -18.60
C ALA A 112 -3.11 -28.31 -19.54
N ARG A 113 -2.45 -27.37 -20.23
CA ARG A 113 -1.28 -27.66 -21.08
C ARG A 113 -0.12 -28.20 -20.25
N GLN A 114 0.14 -27.64 -19.07
CA GLN A 114 1.19 -28.12 -18.16
C GLN A 114 0.93 -29.56 -17.73
N GLU A 115 -0.32 -29.89 -17.36
CA GLU A 115 -0.69 -31.25 -16.97
C GLU A 115 -0.54 -32.24 -18.14
N GLN A 116 -0.96 -31.85 -19.35
CA GLN A 116 -0.77 -32.66 -20.56
C GLN A 116 0.71 -32.94 -20.83
N VAL A 117 1.57 -31.93 -20.76
CA VAL A 117 3.02 -32.08 -20.97
C VAL A 117 3.63 -33.02 -19.91
N LEU A 118 3.24 -32.87 -18.64
CA LEU A 118 3.68 -33.77 -17.57
C LEU A 118 3.23 -35.22 -17.83
N GLY A 119 2.02 -35.43 -18.33
CA GLY A 119 1.53 -36.74 -18.75
C GLY A 119 2.35 -37.35 -19.88
N LEU A 120 2.70 -36.56 -20.90
CA LEU A 120 3.57 -36.99 -22.00
C LEU A 120 4.98 -37.32 -21.53
N LEU A 121 5.56 -36.53 -20.63
CA LEU A 121 6.88 -36.80 -20.07
C LEU A 121 6.93 -38.14 -19.32
N ARG A 122 5.90 -38.46 -18.52
CA ARG A 122 5.78 -39.75 -17.84
C ARG A 122 5.69 -40.92 -18.83
N LYS A 123 4.91 -40.76 -19.91
CA LYS A 123 4.82 -41.78 -20.98
C LYS A 123 6.17 -41.98 -21.66
N LEU A 124 6.83 -40.89 -22.06
CA LEU A 124 8.15 -40.93 -22.69
C LEU A 124 9.19 -41.62 -21.80
N GLU A 125 9.15 -41.36 -20.49
CA GLU A 125 10.04 -42.00 -19.53
C GLU A 125 9.76 -43.50 -19.41
N SER A 126 8.49 -43.91 -19.42
CA SER A 126 8.12 -45.33 -19.43
C SER A 126 8.58 -46.06 -20.70
N GLU A 127 8.41 -45.43 -21.87
CA GLU A 127 8.87 -45.97 -23.16
C GLU A 127 10.39 -46.04 -23.24
N ARG A 128 11.10 -45.01 -22.77
CA ARG A 128 12.57 -45.00 -22.67
C ARG A 128 13.06 -46.15 -21.80
N ASN A 129 12.40 -46.40 -20.66
CA ASN A 129 12.78 -47.49 -19.77
C ASN A 129 12.53 -48.86 -20.42
N LEU A 130 11.45 -49.02 -21.18
CA LEU A 130 11.17 -50.24 -21.93
C LEU A 130 12.18 -50.46 -23.06
N LEU A 131 12.52 -49.42 -23.82
CA LEU A 131 13.56 -49.48 -24.84
C LEU A 131 14.92 -49.86 -24.26
N ARG A 132 15.31 -49.29 -23.10
CA ARG A 132 16.54 -49.69 -22.39
C ARG A 132 16.56 -51.18 -22.04
N LYS A 133 15.43 -51.73 -21.56
CA LYS A 133 15.30 -53.17 -21.26
C LYS A 133 15.45 -54.03 -22.52
N LEU A 134 14.79 -53.65 -23.62
CA LEU A 134 14.88 -54.36 -24.90
C LEU A 134 16.30 -54.31 -25.47
N LEU A 135 16.96 -53.16 -25.40
CA LEU A 135 18.33 -52.98 -25.88
C LEU A 135 19.31 -53.84 -25.08
N ALA A 136 19.19 -53.86 -23.74
CA ALA A 136 19.99 -54.75 -22.90
C ALA A 136 19.76 -56.24 -23.22
N ARG A 137 18.53 -56.63 -23.56
CA ARG A 137 18.22 -58.01 -24.00
C ARG A 137 18.82 -58.32 -25.37
N ALA A 138 18.72 -57.39 -26.32
CA ALA A 138 19.32 -57.53 -27.64
C ALA A 138 20.85 -57.65 -27.57
N GLU A 139 21.51 -56.82 -26.75
CA GLU A 139 22.94 -56.91 -26.48
C GLU A 139 23.34 -58.28 -25.93
N MET A 140 22.57 -58.84 -24.99
CA MET A 140 22.80 -60.20 -24.48
C MET A 140 22.65 -61.26 -25.57
N MET A 141 21.64 -61.15 -26.43
CA MET A 141 21.46 -62.08 -27.55
C MET A 141 22.59 -61.98 -28.58
N CYS A 142 23.06 -60.77 -28.88
CA CYS A 142 24.22 -60.56 -29.74
C CYS A 142 25.49 -61.19 -29.14
N LYS A 143 25.71 -61.02 -27.83
CA LYS A 143 26.82 -61.71 -27.13
C LYS A 143 26.69 -63.24 -27.14
N ALA A 144 25.47 -63.77 -27.04
CA ALA A 144 25.22 -65.22 -27.10
C ALA A 144 25.50 -65.83 -28.49
N LEU A 145 25.39 -65.02 -29.54
CA LEU A 145 25.63 -65.40 -30.93
C LEU A 145 27.06 -65.12 -31.39
N ASP A 146 27.87 -64.46 -30.56
CA ASP A 146 29.29 -64.18 -30.85
C ASP A 146 30.10 -65.45 -30.56
N GLU A 147 30.65 -66.09 -31.60
CA GLU A 147 31.36 -67.39 -31.57
C GLU A 147 32.55 -67.47 -30.61
N LYS A 148 32.99 -66.34 -30.04
CA LYS A 148 34.11 -66.24 -29.10
C LYS A 148 33.71 -66.28 -27.63
N ALA A 149 32.42 -66.23 -27.28
CA ALA A 149 31.95 -66.30 -25.90
C ALA A 149 31.37 -67.70 -25.59
N PRO A 150 31.83 -68.39 -24.52
CA PRO A 150 31.27 -69.69 -24.16
C PRO A 150 29.80 -69.52 -23.72
N PHE A 151 28.90 -70.20 -24.42
CA PHE A 151 27.45 -70.16 -24.23
C PHE A 151 27.01 -70.41 -22.77
N GLU A 152 27.79 -71.16 -22.00
CA GLU A 152 27.56 -71.41 -20.57
C GLU A 152 27.65 -70.16 -19.69
N GLU A 153 28.55 -69.22 -20.01
CA GLU A 153 28.76 -67.98 -19.26
C GLU A 153 27.62 -66.97 -19.55
N VAL A 154 27.11 -66.96 -20.77
CA VAL A 154 25.93 -66.15 -21.11
C VAL A 154 24.66 -66.70 -20.45
N MET A 155 24.52 -68.03 -20.33
CA MET A 155 23.39 -68.66 -19.67
C MET A 155 23.43 -68.58 -18.14
N SER A 156 24.61 -68.40 -17.53
CA SER A 156 24.72 -68.10 -16.09
C SER A 156 24.35 -66.65 -15.81
N GLU A 157 24.83 -65.69 -16.62
CA GLU A 157 24.45 -64.27 -16.53
C GLU A 157 22.94 -64.06 -16.75
N MET A 158 22.34 -64.77 -17.72
CA MET A 158 20.89 -64.70 -17.95
C MET A 158 20.08 -65.23 -16.77
N ARG A 159 20.54 -66.30 -16.11
CA ARG A 159 19.89 -66.81 -14.89
C ARG A 159 20.05 -65.83 -13.74
N GLU A 160 21.25 -65.29 -13.52
CA GLU A 160 21.49 -64.31 -12.48
C GLU A 160 20.61 -63.05 -12.65
N LYS A 161 20.44 -62.57 -13.88
CA LYS A 161 19.54 -61.46 -14.19
C LYS A 161 18.07 -61.73 -13.89
N LYS A 162 17.58 -62.95 -14.15
CA LYS A 162 16.23 -63.36 -13.71
C LYS A 162 16.09 -63.22 -12.20
N TYR A 163 17.07 -63.69 -11.42
CA TYR A 163 17.01 -63.58 -9.96
C TYR A 163 17.13 -62.13 -9.44
N THR A 164 17.90 -61.26 -10.10
CA THR A 164 17.95 -59.83 -9.75
C THR A 164 16.67 -59.09 -10.11
N ASP A 165 16.08 -59.39 -11.26
CA ASP A 165 14.82 -58.79 -11.69
C ASP A 165 13.66 -59.20 -10.76
N ALA A 166 13.60 -60.48 -10.36
CA ALA A 166 12.65 -60.96 -9.37
C ALA A 166 12.81 -60.24 -8.00
N ARG A 167 14.05 -60.02 -7.54
CA ARG A 167 14.31 -59.23 -6.31
C ARG A 167 13.84 -57.78 -6.44
N SER A 168 14.06 -57.16 -7.60
CA SER A 168 13.64 -55.77 -7.84
C SER A 168 12.10 -55.62 -7.85
N LEU A 169 11.39 -56.58 -8.46
CA LEU A 169 9.93 -56.58 -8.53
C LEU A 169 9.29 -56.86 -7.15
N LEU A 170 9.90 -57.71 -6.34
CA LEU A 170 9.49 -57.93 -4.95
C LEU A 170 9.73 -56.69 -4.08
N ALA A 171 10.86 -55.99 -4.25
CA ALA A 171 11.15 -54.75 -3.53
C ALA A 171 10.17 -53.61 -3.87
N GLN A 172 9.59 -53.63 -5.07
CA GLN A 172 8.52 -52.72 -5.50
C GLN A 172 7.14 -53.08 -4.91
N GLY A 173 7.04 -54.12 -4.08
CA GLY A 173 5.80 -54.52 -3.40
C GLY A 173 4.87 -55.40 -4.23
N ASN A 174 5.33 -55.97 -5.35
CA ASN A 174 4.52 -56.92 -6.13
C ASN A 174 4.35 -58.26 -5.40
N SER A 175 3.20 -58.91 -5.58
CA SER A 175 2.92 -60.21 -4.97
C SER A 175 3.76 -61.33 -5.61
N VAL A 176 4.20 -62.28 -4.78
CA VAL A 176 4.98 -63.46 -5.18
C VAL A 176 4.45 -64.19 -6.42
N PRO A 177 3.16 -64.51 -6.57
CA PRO A 177 2.65 -65.19 -7.77
C PRO A 177 2.76 -64.33 -9.03
N LYS A 178 2.62 -63.00 -8.91
CA LYS A 178 2.77 -62.08 -10.05
C LYS A 178 4.22 -62.02 -10.54
N VAL A 179 5.18 -61.97 -9.61
CA VAL A 179 6.60 -61.95 -9.94
C VAL A 179 7.08 -63.28 -10.54
N ALA A 180 6.55 -64.42 -10.06
CA ALA A 180 6.87 -65.75 -10.60
C ALA A 180 6.47 -65.90 -12.08
N VAL A 181 5.28 -65.41 -12.44
CA VAL A 181 4.81 -65.41 -13.83
C VAL A 181 5.61 -64.44 -14.71
N GLU A 182 5.99 -63.28 -14.18
CA GLU A 182 6.65 -62.22 -14.95
C GLU A 182 8.12 -62.52 -15.26
N VAL A 183 8.80 -63.27 -14.39
CA VAL A 183 10.24 -63.59 -14.52
C VAL A 183 10.48 -65.04 -14.96
N ASP A 184 9.42 -65.82 -15.11
CA ASP A 184 9.47 -67.24 -15.51
C ASP A 184 10.36 -68.04 -14.52
N LEU A 185 10.00 -67.96 -13.24
CA LEU A 185 10.59 -68.67 -12.10
C LEU A 185 9.48 -69.40 -11.34
N SER A 186 9.80 -70.49 -10.65
CA SER A 186 8.81 -71.19 -9.83
C SER A 186 8.41 -70.34 -8.62
N GLU A 187 7.15 -70.45 -8.17
CA GLU A 187 6.70 -69.73 -6.97
C GLU A 187 7.55 -70.07 -5.74
N ALA A 188 8.07 -71.29 -5.64
CA ALA A 188 8.93 -71.72 -4.55
C ALA A 188 10.27 -70.94 -4.53
N GLU A 189 10.87 -70.71 -5.69
CA GLU A 189 12.11 -69.92 -5.82
C GLU A 189 11.87 -68.45 -5.48
N VAL A 190 10.75 -67.88 -5.93
CA VAL A 190 10.41 -66.48 -5.61
C VAL A 190 10.08 -66.30 -4.12
N ARG A 191 9.44 -67.29 -3.47
CA ARG A 191 9.24 -67.30 -2.01
C ARG A 191 10.56 -67.38 -1.25
N LEU A 192 11.53 -68.17 -1.74
CA LEU A 192 12.87 -68.23 -1.14
C LEU A 192 13.59 -66.89 -1.26
N LEU A 193 13.51 -66.21 -2.41
CA LEU A 193 14.09 -64.87 -2.58
C LEU A 193 13.43 -63.83 -1.67
N ALA A 194 12.11 -63.86 -1.53
CA ALA A 194 11.38 -63.01 -0.61
C ALA A 194 11.77 -63.28 0.86
N GLY A 195 11.95 -64.55 1.23
CA GLY A 195 12.40 -64.97 2.56
C GLY A 195 13.84 -64.53 2.86
N ILE A 196 14.74 -64.64 1.89
CA ILE A 196 16.14 -64.17 2.00
C ILE A 196 16.16 -62.64 2.13
N ALA A 197 15.39 -61.91 1.31
CA ALA A 197 15.28 -60.46 1.38
C ALA A 197 14.71 -59.97 2.73
N ALA A 198 13.70 -60.66 3.27
CA ALA A 198 13.14 -60.37 4.59
C ALA A 198 14.12 -60.68 5.73
N SER A 199 14.93 -61.74 5.62
CA SER A 199 15.97 -62.07 6.60
C SER A 199 17.20 -61.17 6.56
N SER A 200 17.49 -60.57 5.39
CA SER A 200 18.56 -59.58 5.19
C SER A 200 18.13 -58.17 5.63
N GLY A 201 16.85 -57.95 5.90
CA GLY A 201 16.29 -56.71 6.42
C GLY A 201 16.17 -56.73 7.95
N LYS A 202 17.30 -56.81 8.65
CA LYS A 202 17.37 -56.40 10.07
C LYS A 202 17.89 -54.96 10.16
N SER A 203 16.98 -54.10 10.62
CA SER A 203 17.12 -52.72 11.12
C SER A 203 17.68 -51.65 10.17
N LEU A 204 16.76 -50.90 9.54
CA LEU A 204 16.72 -49.43 9.59
C LEU A 204 15.25 -49.00 9.67
#